data_AF-A0A7S2YCG8-F1
#
_entry.id   AF-A0A7S2YCG8-F1
#
_cell.length_a   1.000
_cell.length_b   1.000
_cell.length_c   1.000
_cell.angle_alpha   90.00
_cell.angle_beta   90.00
_cell.angle_gamma   90.00
#
_symmetry.space_group_name_H-M   'P 1'
#
loop_
_entity.id
_entity.type
_entity.pdbx_description
1 polymer ?
#
loop_
_entity_poly.entity_id
_entity_poly.type
_entity_poly.pdbx_seq_one_letter_code
_entity_poly.pdbx_strand_id
1 'polypeptide(L)'
;GIMSEQEADLLNFFVIGTQIFFIVFAGKMSDSFPHRMDLVRIGLPGMIVAAPIMFGLFESESWFGYVIAQLQFGFCLSLVQGVMASWEVELWMADPTLSFTGVAIGHNVASTLFGGTMPLVATGLY
;
A
#
# COMPACT_ATOMS: atom_id res chain seq x y z
N GLY A 1 -5.05 -14.03 -22.30
CA GLY A 1 -6.41 -13.56 -21.98
C GLY A 1 -6.40 -12.07 -22.05
N ILE A 2 -6.87 -11.49 -23.15
CA ILE A 2 -6.86 -10.02 -23.33
C ILE A 2 -8.07 -9.48 -22.57
N MET A 3 -7.84 -9.01 -21.35
CA MET A 3 -8.86 -8.34 -20.54
C MET A 3 -9.25 -7.03 -21.23
N SER A 4 -10.56 -6.78 -21.37
CA SER A 4 -11.07 -5.52 -21.92
C SER A 4 -10.79 -4.36 -20.94
N GLU A 5 -10.61 -3.14 -21.46
CA GLU A 5 -10.42 -1.94 -20.64
C GLU A 5 -11.55 -1.76 -19.61
N GLN A 6 -12.79 -2.01 -20.03
CA GLN A 6 -13.95 -1.94 -19.15
C GLN A 6 -13.88 -2.98 -18.00
N GLU A 7 -13.35 -4.17 -18.26
CA GLU A 7 -13.18 -5.21 -17.25
C GLU A 7 -12.06 -4.85 -16.27
N ALA A 8 -10.98 -4.23 -16.77
CA ALA A 8 -9.88 -3.73 -15.97
C ALA A 8 -10.34 -2.64 -14.99
N ASP A 9 -11.13 -1.69 -15.47
CA ASP A 9 -11.65 -0.58 -14.67
C ASP A 9 -12.60 -1.07 -13.57
N LEU A 10 -13.51 -2.01 -13.91
CA LEU A 10 -14.41 -2.61 -12.93
C LEU A 10 -13.65 -3.40 -11.86
N LEU A 11 -12.62 -4.14 -12.25
CA LEU A 11 -11.76 -4.88 -11.34
C LEU A 11 -11.02 -3.91 -10.40
N ASN A 12 -10.45 -2.84 -10.94
CA ASN A 12 -9.75 -1.82 -10.17
C ASN A 12 -10.70 -1.14 -9.17
N PHE A 13 -11.89 -0.72 -9.62
CA PHE A 13 -12.91 -0.15 -8.75
C PHE A 13 -13.26 -1.09 -7.58
N PHE A 14 -13.45 -2.38 -7.86
CA PHE A 14 -13.73 -3.38 -6.84
C PHE A 14 -12.58 -3.55 -5.85
N VAL A 15 -11.34 -3.61 -6.34
CA VAL A 15 -10.14 -3.80 -5.51
C VAL A 15 -9.90 -2.57 -4.63
N ILE A 16 -9.95 -1.35 -5.17
CA ILE A 16 -9.81 -0.12 -4.39
C ILE A 16 -10.92 -0.02 -3.34
N GLY A 17 -12.17 -0.32 -3.72
CA GLY A 17 -13.29 -0.36 -2.79
C GLY A 17 -13.04 -1.31 -1.63
N THR A 18 -12.53 -2.52 -1.91
CA THR A 18 -12.17 -3.51 -0.90
C THR A 18 -11.00 -3.06 -0.03
N GLN A 19 -10.01 -2.39 -0.64
CA GLN A 19 -8.82 -1.91 0.06
C GLN A 19 -9.15 -0.85 1.12
N ILE A 20 -10.18 -0.02 0.91
CA ILE A 20 -10.65 0.93 1.93
C ILE A 20 -11.06 0.19 3.22
N PHE A 21 -11.77 -0.94 3.10
CA PHE A 21 -12.14 -1.76 4.25
C PHE A 21 -10.92 -2.36 4.94
N PHE A 22 -9.92 -2.82 4.17
CA PHE A 22 -8.67 -3.32 4.71
C PHE A 22 -7.89 -2.26 5.47
N ILE A 23 -7.85 -1.01 4.99
CA ILE A 23 -7.19 0.10 5.67
C ILE A 23 -7.85 0.38 7.04
N VAL A 24 -9.18 0.44 7.09
CA VAL A 24 -9.91 0.64 8.36
C VAL A 24 -9.67 -0.54 9.32
N PHE A 25 -9.68 -1.76 8.79
CA PHE A 25 -9.40 -2.95 9.58
C PHE A 25 -7.96 -2.96 10.13
N ALA A 26 -6.97 -2.61 9.31
CA ALA A 26 -5.58 -2.48 9.71
C ALA A 26 -5.40 -1.39 10.78
N GLY A 27 -6.09 -0.26 10.65
CA GLY A 27 -6.11 0.80 11.66
C GLY A 27 -6.64 0.30 13.01
N LYS A 28 -7.78 -0.41 13.02
CA LYS A 28 -8.31 -1.04 14.24
C LYS A 28 -7.39 -2.10 14.81
N MET A 29 -6.72 -2.86 13.94
CA MET A 29 -5.76 -3.88 14.36
C MET A 29 -4.56 -3.22 15.06
N SER A 30 -4.10 -2.06 14.57
CA SER A 30 -3.00 -1.29 15.16
C SER A 30 -3.26 -0.89 16.60
N ASP A 31 -4.50 -0.51 16.92
CA ASP A 31 -4.90 -0.17 18.28
C ASP A 31 -4.83 -1.37 19.24
N SER A 32 -4.82 -2.60 18.71
CA SER A 32 -4.69 -3.83 19.52
C SER A 32 -3.23 -4.27 19.73
N PHE A 33 -2.28 -3.77 18.92
CA PHE A 33 -0.86 -4.11 19.05
C PHE A 33 -0.16 -3.22 20.08
N PRO A 34 0.83 -3.76 20.84
CA PRO A 34 1.58 -2.97 21.83
C PRO A 34 2.39 -1.83 21.20
N HIS A 35 2.97 -2.06 20.02
CA HIS A 35 3.64 -1.03 19.23
C HIS A 35 2.97 -0.93 17.86
N ARG A 36 2.50 0.26 17.52
CA ARG A 36 1.85 0.55 16.23
C ARG A 36 2.79 0.19 15.06
N MET A 37 4.08 0.41 15.23
CA MET A 37 5.13 0.06 14.28
C MET A 37 5.18 -1.45 13.94
N ASP A 38 4.69 -2.34 14.80
CA ASP A 38 4.78 -3.79 14.55
C ASP A 38 3.97 -4.21 13.32
N LEU A 39 2.84 -3.54 13.03
CA LEU A 39 2.09 -3.75 11.79
C LEU A 39 2.85 -3.29 10.55
N VAL A 40 3.56 -2.17 10.63
CA VAL A 40 4.41 -1.68 9.53
C VAL A 40 5.56 -2.66 9.29
N ARG A 41 6.15 -3.21 10.35
CA ARG A 41 7.21 -4.23 10.30
C ARG A 41 6.75 -5.56 9.70
N ILE A 42 5.46 -5.90 9.80
CA ILE A 42 4.88 -7.08 9.17
C ILE A 42 4.49 -6.77 7.72
N GLY A 43 3.88 -5.60 7.48
CA GLY A 43 3.41 -5.16 6.17
C GLY A 43 4.52 -4.96 5.15
N LEU A 44 5.65 -4.35 5.55
CA LEU A 44 6.79 -4.10 4.66
C LEU A 44 7.39 -5.38 4.04
N PRO A 45 7.82 -6.38 4.83
CA PRO A 45 8.25 -7.67 4.30
C PRO A 45 7.13 -8.37 3.51
N GLY A 46 5.88 -8.25 3.98
CA GLY A 46 4.71 -8.76 3.28
C GLY A 46 4.59 -8.21 1.86
N MET A 47 4.78 -6.90 1.66
CA MET A 47 4.78 -6.28 0.33
C MET A 47 5.95 -6.72 -0.53
N ILE A 48 7.16 -6.85 0.05
CA ILE A 48 8.35 -7.33 -0.67
C ILE A 48 8.13 -8.75 -1.20
N VAL A 49 7.46 -9.61 -0.44
CA VAL A 49 7.14 -10.98 -0.83
C VAL A 49 5.91 -11.04 -1.75
N ALA A 50 4.89 -10.21 -1.51
CA ALA A 50 3.67 -10.19 -2.31
C ALA A 50 3.88 -9.60 -3.72
N ALA A 51 4.82 -8.67 -3.89
CA ALA A 51 5.13 -8.07 -5.19
C ALA A 51 5.53 -9.11 -6.26
N PRO A 52 6.54 -9.98 -6.08
CA PRO A 52 6.88 -10.99 -7.09
C PRO A 52 5.77 -12.03 -7.28
N ILE A 53 5.02 -12.37 -6.23
CA ILE A 53 3.87 -13.28 -6.34
C ILE A 53 2.79 -12.67 -7.23
N MET A 54 2.52 -11.36 -7.08
CA MET A 54 1.57 -10.62 -7.90
C MET A 54 1.99 -10.63 -9.38
N PHE A 55 3.27 -10.37 -9.69
CA PHE A 55 3.77 -10.44 -11.06
C PHE A 55 3.64 -11.85 -11.67
N GLY A 56 3.96 -12.90 -10.90
CA GLY A 56 3.79 -14.27 -11.38
C GLY A 56 2.32 -14.66 -11.62
N LEU A 57 1.40 -14.19 -10.77
CA LEU A 57 -0.03 -14.41 -10.96
C LEU A 57 -0.58 -13.63 -12.17
N PHE A 58 -0.01 -12.47 -12.49
CA PHE A 58 -0.40 -11.69 -13.66
C PHE A 58 -0.04 -12.40 -14.98
N GLU A 59 1.05 -13.18 -14.99
CA GLU A 59 1.44 -14.00 -16.14
C GLU A 59 0.43 -15.13 -16.45
N SER A 60 -0.40 -15.53 -15.47
CA SER A 60 -1.45 -16.54 -15.71
C SER A 60 -2.57 -16.07 -16.65
N GLU A 61 -2.61 -14.76 -16.97
CA GLU A 61 -3.61 -14.11 -17.82
C GLU A 61 -5.07 -14.44 -17.45
N SER A 62 -5.31 -14.76 -16.18
CA SER A 62 -6.60 -15.18 -15.66
C SER A 62 -7.22 -14.06 -14.83
N TRP A 63 -8.54 -13.85 -15.01
CA TRP A 63 -9.29 -12.85 -14.24
C TRP A 63 -9.14 -13.05 -12.72
N PHE A 64 -9.22 -14.29 -12.26
CA PHE A 64 -9.02 -14.64 -10.84
C PHE A 64 -7.59 -14.37 -10.37
N GLY A 65 -6.58 -14.60 -11.22
CA GLY A 65 -5.19 -14.28 -10.93
C GLY A 65 -5.00 -12.79 -10.65
N TYR A 66 -5.59 -11.93 -11.47
CA TYR A 66 -5.54 -10.48 -11.29
C TYR A 66 -6.19 -10.03 -9.97
N VAL A 67 -7.40 -10.53 -9.66
CA VAL A 67 -8.12 -10.18 -8.43
C VAL A 67 -7.34 -10.61 -7.19
N ILE A 68 -6.91 -11.87 -7.13
CA ILE A 68 -6.24 -12.42 -5.94
C ILE A 68 -4.91 -11.71 -5.70
N ALA A 69 -4.13 -11.50 -6.77
CA ALA A 69 -2.84 -10.84 -6.70
C ALA A 69 -2.97 -9.40 -6.17
N GLN A 70 -3.93 -8.64 -6.69
CA GLN A 70 -4.17 -7.27 -6.23
C GLN A 70 -4.73 -7.22 -4.80
N LEU A 71 -5.63 -8.13 -4.42
CA LEU A 71 -6.15 -8.20 -3.06
C LEU A 71 -5.07 -8.56 -2.04
N GLN A 72 -4.20 -9.52 -2.36
CA GLN A 72 -3.08 -9.91 -1.51
C GLN A 72 -2.12 -8.73 -1.31
N PHE A 73 -1.70 -8.09 -2.40
CA PHE A 73 -0.81 -6.94 -2.32
C PHE A 73 -1.47 -5.76 -1.61
N GLY A 74 -2.72 -5.46 -1.93
CA GLY A 74 -3.52 -4.41 -1.30
C GLY A 74 -3.74 -4.64 0.19
N PHE A 75 -3.90 -5.89 0.63
CA PHE A 75 -3.95 -6.22 2.05
C PHE A 75 -2.62 -5.93 2.74
N CYS A 76 -1.49 -6.40 2.22
CA CYS A 76 -0.17 -6.09 2.80
C CYS A 76 0.11 -4.58 2.83
N LEU A 77 -0.27 -3.87 1.78
CA LEU A 77 -0.16 -2.41 1.68
C LEU A 77 -1.05 -1.71 2.71
N SER A 78 -2.25 -2.22 2.97
CA SER A 78 -3.17 -1.65 3.97
C SER A 78 -2.62 -1.74 5.39
N LEU A 79 -1.83 -2.77 5.72
CA LEU A 79 -1.17 -2.89 7.03
C LEU A 79 -0.18 -1.75 7.28
N VAL A 80 0.42 -1.20 6.22
CA VAL A 80 1.28 -0.03 6.33
C VAL A 80 0.45 1.24 6.35
N GLN A 81 -0.41 1.45 5.35
CA GLN A 81 -1.18 2.70 5.21
C GLN A 81 -2.15 2.96 6.37
N GLY A 82 -2.81 1.92 6.88
CA GLY A 82 -3.78 2.04 7.97
C GLY A 82 -3.15 2.50 9.29
N VAL A 83 -1.84 2.35 9.44
CA VAL A 83 -1.11 2.72 10.66
C VAL A 83 -0.34 4.03 10.52
N MET A 84 0.03 4.40 9.29
CA MET A 84 0.86 5.59 9.01
C MET A 84 0.37 6.85 9.73
N ALA A 85 -0.92 7.19 9.62
CA ALA A 85 -1.44 8.42 10.25
C ALA A 85 -1.29 8.40 11.79
N SER A 86 -1.58 7.26 12.43
CA SER A 86 -1.42 7.11 13.89
C SER A 86 0.04 7.14 14.33
N TRP A 87 0.93 6.59 13.51
CA TRP A 87 2.36 6.52 13.76
C TRP A 87 3.05 7.88 13.55
N GLU A 88 2.65 8.63 12.52
CA GLU A 88 3.12 9.98 12.26
C GLU A 88 2.79 10.94 13.41
N VAL A 89 1.60 10.82 14.01
CA VAL A 89 1.24 11.58 15.22
C VAL A 89 2.18 11.26 16.38
N GLU A 90 2.46 9.97 16.62
CA GLU A 90 3.35 9.53 17.71
C GLU A 90 4.79 10.04 17.54
N LEU A 91 5.28 10.09 16.30
CA LEU A 91 6.63 10.56 15.97
C LEU A 91 6.78 12.08 16.01
N TRP A 92 5.87 12.79 15.36
CA TRP A 92 6.08 14.20 15.03
C TRP A 92 5.36 15.14 15.98
N MET A 93 4.27 14.70 16.63
CA MET A 93 3.51 15.57 17.55
C MET A 93 4.05 15.56 18.98
N ALA A 94 5.12 14.80 19.26
CA ALA A 94 5.87 14.91 20.51
C ALA A 94 6.59 16.27 20.65
N ASP A 95 6.95 16.91 19.53
CA ASP A 95 7.53 18.26 19.48
C ASP A 95 6.62 19.19 18.63
N PRO A 96 6.02 20.22 19.24
CA PRO A 96 5.13 21.16 18.53
C PRO A 96 5.76 21.84 17.31
N THR A 97 7.08 21.99 17.29
CA THR A 97 7.80 22.61 16.17
C THR A 97 7.92 21.69 14.96
N LEU A 98 7.82 20.37 15.16
CA LEU A 98 7.94 19.36 14.11
C LEU A 98 6.60 18.82 13.61
N SER A 99 5.50 19.05 14.35
CA SER A 99 4.15 18.55 13.99
C SER A 99 3.73 18.82 12.54
N PHE A 100 3.99 20.03 12.03
CA PHE A 100 3.62 20.38 10.65
C PHE A 100 4.72 20.08 9.64
N THR A 101 5.97 20.30 10.02
CA THR A 101 7.11 20.20 9.10
C THR A 101 7.55 18.75 8.86
N GLY A 102 7.52 17.90 9.89
CA GLY A 102 7.95 16.50 9.80
C GLY A 102 7.06 15.68 8.88
N VAL A 103 5.74 15.75 9.07
CA VAL A 103 4.77 15.06 8.20
C VAL A 103 4.80 15.65 6.78
N ALA A 104 4.73 16.97 6.64
CA ALA A 104 4.66 17.60 5.32
C ALA A 104 5.91 17.35 4.48
N ILE A 105 7.12 17.52 5.03
CA ILE A 105 8.35 17.33 4.26
C ILE A 105 8.56 15.84 3.99
N GLY A 106 8.49 14.97 5.00
CA GLY A 106 8.74 13.54 4.83
C GLY A 106 7.80 12.89 3.81
N HIS A 107 6.49 13.11 3.98
CA HIS A 107 5.48 12.46 3.16
C HIS A 107 5.50 12.98 1.71
N ASN A 108 5.60 14.30 1.52
CA ASN A 108 5.61 14.88 0.17
C ASN A 108 6.92 14.60 -0.57
N VAL A 109 8.07 14.60 0.11
CA VAL A 109 9.35 14.25 -0.53
C VAL A 109 9.35 12.78 -0.95
N ALA A 110 8.92 11.86 -0.07
CA ALA A 110 8.81 10.45 -0.41
C ALA A 110 7.84 10.21 -1.58
N SER A 111 6.67 10.84 -1.55
CA SER A 111 5.66 10.73 -2.62
C SER A 111 6.16 11.32 -3.94
N THR A 112 6.87 12.45 -3.90
CA THR A 112 7.43 13.08 -5.10
C THR A 112 8.54 12.24 -5.70
N LEU A 113 9.46 11.73 -4.87
CA LEU A 113 10.58 10.92 -5.34
C LEU A 113 10.08 9.58 -5.87
N PHE A 114 9.37 8.78 -5.07
CA PHE A 114 8.98 7.43 -5.47
C PHE A 114 7.77 7.42 -6.41
N GLY A 115 6.78 8.29 -6.20
CA GLY A 115 5.68 8.43 -7.16
C GLY A 115 6.12 9.01 -8.50
N GLY A 116 7.03 9.98 -8.49
CA GLY A 116 7.58 10.57 -9.71
C GLY A 116 8.57 9.69 -10.47
N THR A 117 9.31 8.82 -9.77
CA THR A 117 10.27 7.89 -10.40
C THR A 117 9.69 6.52 -10.73
N MET A 118 8.48 6.18 -10.25
CA MET A 118 7.79 4.93 -10.60
C MET A 118 7.74 4.65 -12.11
N PRO A 119 7.41 5.62 -12.99
CA PRO A 119 7.40 5.39 -14.44
C PRO A 119 8.79 5.01 -15.01
N LEU A 120 9.86 5.55 -14.43
CA LEU A 120 11.24 5.25 -14.84
C LEU A 120 11.65 3.84 -14.38
N VAL A 121 11.22 3.40 -13.19
CA VAL A 121 11.42 2.02 -12.73
C VAL A 121 10.59 1.04 -13.56
N ALA A 122 9.33 1.37 -13.85
CA ALA A 122 8.44 0.52 -14.65
C ALA A 122 8.95 0.32 -16.09
N THR A 123 9.50 1.36 -16.71
CA THR A 123 10.11 1.28 -18.04
C THR A 123 11.50 0.66 -18.03
N GLY A 124 12.27 0.81 -16.95
CA GLY A 124 13.57 0.15 -16.78
C GLY A 124 13.50 -1.35 -16.46
N LEU A 125 12.32 -1.85 -16.08
CA LEU A 125 12.05 -3.28 -15.86
C LEU A 125 11.58 -4.02 -17.12
N TYR A 126 11.53 -3.31 -18.26
CA TYR A 126 11.22 -3.82 -19.60
C TYR A 126 12.51 -4.27 -20.31
#